data_AF-A0A927EF98-F1
#
_entry.id   AF-A0A927EF98-F1
#
_cell.length_a   1.000
_cell.length_b   1.000
_cell.length_c   1.000
_cell.angle_alpha   90.00
_cell.angle_beta   90.00
_cell.angle_gamma   90.00
#
_symmetry.space_group_name_H-M   'P 1'
#
loop_
_entity.id
_entity.type
_entity.pdbx_description
1 polymer ?
#
loop_
_entity_poly.entity_id
_entity_poly.type
_entity_poly.pdbx_seq_one_letter_code
_entity_poly.pdbx_strand_id
1 'polypeptide(L)' 'MSLKHDQKQFVSNYDECTVLLLSAFFCVTGQTAADNHLRKAIEGLLVDLTEAEKERALSNIVQFDPRHPRGR' A
#
# COMPACT_ATOMS: atom_id res chain seq x y z
N MET A 1 -10.52 12.26 34.80
CA MET A 1 -9.40 11.52 34.18
C MET A 1 -9.67 11.42 32.69
N SER A 2 -8.93 12.19 31.90
CA SER A 2 -9.14 12.37 30.47
C SER A 2 -8.46 11.25 29.69
N LEU A 3 -9.22 10.45 28.94
CA LEU A 3 -8.68 9.57 27.91
C LEU A 3 -8.86 10.29 26.58
N LYS A 4 -7.91 11.17 26.26
CA LYS A 4 -7.75 11.67 24.89
C LYS A 4 -7.28 10.48 24.06
N HIS A 5 -8.22 9.82 23.38
CA HIS A 5 -7.87 8.95 22.27
C HIS A 5 -7.29 9.85 21.17
N ASP A 6 -5.98 10.00 21.18
CA ASP A 6 -5.21 10.45 20.02
C ASP A 6 -5.40 9.39 18.93
N GLN A 7 -6.49 9.51 18.16
CA GLN A 7 -6.64 8.85 16.88
C GLN A 7 -5.61 9.48 15.92
N LYS A 8 -4.33 9.18 16.14
CA LYS A 8 -3.37 9.19 15.05
C LYS A 8 -3.84 8.09 14.11
N GLN A 9 -4.56 8.49 13.06
CA GLN A 9 -4.73 7.65 11.88
C GLN A 9 -3.34 7.11 11.56
N PHE A 10 -3.15 5.81 11.79
CA PHE A 10 -2.08 5.06 11.16
C PHE A 10 -2.43 5.05 9.67
N VAL A 11 -2.19 6.16 8.99
CA VAL A 11 -2.07 6.16 7.53
C VAL A 11 -0.90 5.22 7.30
N SER A 12 -1.18 4.04 6.77
CA SER A 12 -0.15 3.09 6.41
C SER A 12 0.80 3.84 5.46
N ASN A 13 2.11 3.85 5.71
CA ASN A 13 3.09 4.46 4.79
C ASN A 13 2.88 4.01 3.33
N TYR A 14 2.23 2.86 3.14
CA TYR A 14 1.80 2.33 1.86
C TYR A 14 0.80 3.24 1.11
N ASP A 15 -0.22 3.78 1.79
CA ASP A 15 -1.22 4.67 1.19
C ASP A 15 -0.56 5.98 0.73
N GLU A 16 0.34 6.52 1.56
CA GLU A 16 1.09 7.74 1.24
C GLU A 16 2.01 7.52 0.03
N CYS A 17 2.76 6.42 -0.01
CA CYS A 17 3.60 6.08 -1.15
C CYS A 17 2.79 5.89 -2.43
N THR A 18 1.65 5.23 -2.36
CA THR A 18 0.77 5.00 -3.52
C THR A 18 0.22 6.31 -4.06
N VAL A 19 -0.25 7.21 -3.18
CA VAL A 19 -0.74 8.54 -3.57
C VAL A 19 0.37 9.37 -4.22
N LEU A 20 1.57 9.37 -3.64
CA LEU A 20 2.71 10.11 -4.20
C LEU A 20 3.12 9.58 -5.58
N LEU A 21 3.21 8.26 -5.75
CA LEU A 21 3.56 7.66 -7.05
C LEU A 21 2.49 7.91 -8.11
N LEU A 22 1.20 7.79 -7.76
CA LEU A 22 0.10 8.14 -8.67
C LEU A 22 0.15 9.63 -9.05
N SER A 23 0.38 10.51 -8.08
CA SER A 23 0.51 11.94 -8.36
C SER A 23 1.67 12.23 -9.32
N ALA A 24 2.83 11.62 -9.08
CA ALA A 24 3.99 11.74 -9.96
C ALA A 24 3.70 11.21 -11.37
N PHE A 25 3.03 10.06 -11.49
CA PHE A 25 2.63 9.47 -12.77
C PHE A 25 1.77 10.43 -13.61
N PHE A 26 0.80 11.10 -12.99
CA PHE A 26 -0.07 12.08 -13.66
C PHE A 26 0.63 13.41 -13.94
N CYS A 27 1.57 13.82 -13.10
CA CYS A 27 2.39 15.01 -13.33
C CYS A 27 3.38 14.85 -14.49
N VAL A 28 3.76 13.61 -14.83
CA VAL A 28 4.58 13.34 -16.03
C VAL A 28 3.70 13.53 -17.27
N THR A 29 3.66 14.75 -17.80
CA THR A 29 2.97 15.10 -19.05
C THR A 29 3.89 14.85 -20.24
N GLY A 30 4.02 13.58 -20.65
CA GLY A 30 5.01 13.19 -21.65
C GLY A 30 4.66 13.54 -23.10
N GLN A 31 5.49 14.40 -23.71
CA GLN A 31 5.71 14.47 -25.16
C GLN A 31 7.12 13.98 -25.54
N THR A 32 8.03 13.80 -24.57
CA THR A 32 9.43 13.39 -24.83
C THR A 32 9.71 11.94 -24.44
N ALA A 33 10.81 11.37 -24.97
CA ALA A 33 11.23 10.00 -24.67
C ALA A 33 11.65 9.81 -23.19
N ALA A 34 12.21 10.84 -22.56
CA ALA A 34 12.60 10.80 -21.15
C ALA A 34 11.37 10.72 -20.24
N ASP A 35 10.32 11.48 -20.55
CA ASP A 35 9.04 11.43 -19.82
C ASP A 35 8.40 10.04 -19.92
N ASN A 36 8.43 9.44 -21.11
CA ASN A 36 7.92 8.07 -21.30
C ASN A 36 8.72 7.04 -20.49
N HIS A 37 10.03 7.19 -20.40
CA HIS A 37 10.87 6.33 -19.56
C HIS A 37 10.52 6.48 -18.08
N LEU A 38 10.40 7.73 -17.61
CA LEU A 38 10.04 8.02 -16.22
C LEU A 38 8.64 7.50 -15.87
N ARG A 39 7.67 7.68 -16.77
CA ARG A 39 6.31 7.16 -16.60
C ARG A 39 6.30 5.63 -16.47
N LYS A 40 7.05 4.92 -17.32
CA LYS A 40 7.19 3.46 -17.23
C LYS A 40 7.86 2.99 -15.93
N ALA A 41 8.86 3.73 -15.45
CA ALA A 41 9.51 3.40 -14.18
C ALA A 41 8.53 3.53 -13.00
N ILE A 42 7.72 4.59 -12.98
CA ILE A 42 6.69 4.81 -11.95
C ILE A 42 5.60 3.72 -12.04
N GLU A 43 5.18 3.35 -13.24
CA GLU A 43 4.22 2.26 -13.48
C GLU A 43 4.72 0.93 -12.90
N GLY A 44 5.99 0.58 -13.13
CA GLY A 44 6.59 -0.62 -12.55
C GLY A 44 6.56 -0.62 -11.02
N LEU A 45 6.91 0.49 -10.39
CA LEU A 45 6.89 0.62 -8.93
C LEU A 45 5.47 0.47 -8.34
N LEU A 46 4.44 0.94 -9.04
CA LEU A 46 3.04 0.78 -8.62
C LEU A 46 2.60 -0.70 -8.67
N VAL A 47 3.03 -1.43 -9.70
CA VAL A 47 2.76 -2.88 -9.81
C VAL A 47 3.44 -3.64 -8.68
N ASP A 48 4.72 -3.35 -8.41
CA ASP A 48 5.49 -4.00 -7.35
C ASP A 48 4.88 -3.74 -5.96
N LEU A 49 4.44 -2.50 -5.70
CA LEU A 49 3.72 -2.16 -4.47
C LEU A 49 2.44 -3.00 -4.33
N THR A 50 1.65 -3.10 -5.40
CA THR A 50 0.37 -3.83 -5.39
C THR A 50 0.56 -5.31 -5.10
N GLU A 51 1.57 -5.95 -5.70
CA GLU A 51 1.87 -7.36 -5.40
C GLU A 51 2.39 -7.54 -3.96
N ALA A 52 3.23 -6.62 -3.45
CA ALA A 52 3.69 -6.67 -2.07
C ALA A 52 2.53 -6.54 -1.05
N GLU A 53 1.51 -5.73 -1.35
CA GLU A 53 0.31 -5.63 -0.51
C GLU A 53 -0.54 -6.90 -0.54
N LYS A 54 -0.68 -7.52 -1.72
CA LYS A 54 -1.38 -8.79 -1.89
C LYS A 54 -0.70 -9.92 -1.10
N GLU A 55 0.63 -9.99 -1.11
CA GLU A 55 1.40 -10.91 -0.27
C GLU A 55 1.15 -10.64 1.23
N ARG A 56 1.16 -9.37 1.63
CA ARG A 56 0.86 -8.98 3.01
C ARG A 56 -0.58 -9.34 3.42
N ALA A 57 -1.55 -9.16 2.54
CA ALA A 57 -2.95 -9.53 2.78
C ALA A 57 -3.12 -11.04 2.96
N LEU A 58 -2.40 -11.85 2.17
CA LEU A 58 -2.38 -13.31 2.31
C LEU A 58 -1.75 -13.76 3.65
N SER A 59 -0.72 -13.05 4.12
CA SER A 59 -0.06 -13.32 5.41
C SER A 59 -0.95 -13.00 6.63
N ASN A 60 -1.95 -12.14 6.46
CA ASN A 60 -2.91 -11.76 7.50
C ASN A 60 -4.13 -12.70 7.58
N ILE A 61 -4.18 -13.75 6.76
CA ILE A 61 -5.20 -14.79 6.90
C ILE A 61 -4.89 -15.59 8.17
N VAL A 62 -5.57 -15.25 9.26
CA VAL A 62 -5.62 -16.10 10.46
C VAL A 62 -6.21 -17.44 10.01
N GLN A 63 -5.37 -18.47 9.94
CA GLN A 63 -5.85 -19.83 9.75
C GLN A 63 -6.75 -20.16 10.95
N PHE A 64 -8.06 -20.20 10.71
CA PHE A 64 -9.01 -20.80 11.65
C PHE A 64 -8.67 -22.29 11.70
N ASP A 65 -7.92 -22.70 12.72
CA ASP A 65 -7.74 -24.11 13.04
C ASP A 65 -9.05 -24.61 13.70
N PRO A 66 -9.87 -25.43 13.02
CA PRO A 66 -11.13 -25.91 13.57
C PRO A 66 -10.91 -26.87 14.75
N ARG A 67 -9.67 -27.31 15.01
CA ARG A 67 -9.34 -28.30 16.05
C ARG A 67 -8.92 -27.69 17.37
N HIS A 68 -8.79 -26.35 17.46
CA HIS A 68 -8.57 -25.64 18.71
C HIS A 68 -9.78 -24.75 19.03
N PRO A 69 -10.86 -25.28 19.64
CA PRO A 69 -11.76 -24.41 20.36
C PRO A 69 -10.93 -23.73 21.45
N ARG A 70 -10.92 -22.40 21.48
CA ARG A 70 -10.39 -21.65 22.63
C ARG A 70 -11.25 -22.01 23.84
N GLY A 71 -10.85 -23.08 24.52
CA GLY A 71 -11.41 -23.51 25.78
C GLY A 71 -10.74 -22.75 26.90
N ARG A 72 -11.38 -21.67 27.36
CA ARG A 72 -11.70 -21.33 28.76
C ARG A 72 -12.10 -19.86 28.87
#